data_AF-A0A4S8LE41-F1
#
_entry.id   AF-A0A4S8LE41-F1
#
_cell.length_a   1.000
_cell.length_b   1.000
_cell.length_c   1.000
_cell.angle_alpha   90.00
_cell.angle_beta   90.00
_cell.angle_gamma   90.00
#
_symmetry.space_group_name_H-M   'P 1'
#
loop_
_entity.id
_entity.type
_entity.pdbx_description
1 polymer ?
#
loop_
_entity_poly.entity_id
_entity_poly.type
_entity_poly.pdbx_seq_one_letter_code
_entity_poly.pdbx_strand_id
1 'polypeptide(L)'
;MVHILGISLPDSQLARFALTSIYGIGHHTSHRLCARFQIHDRCKVKDLTPFQITAIASFLSSPKTAPPVPHYPLATPDFTPRPAKMSSHELQAEFNAAQATQRQRKQEKLLALGKALPDAKAESKTRDPLNNLKIESELRREVRENIAHQRMIGSYVGRRHAMNLPVRGQNTQSNAKTAKKLNRLNRYG
;
A
#
# COMPACT_ATOMS: atom_id res chain seq x y z
N MET A 1 -24.50 -4.31 -1.43
CA MET A 1 -23.58 -4.40 -0.30
C MET A 1 -22.37 -5.17 -0.77
N VAL A 2 -21.17 -4.62 -0.63
CA VAL A 2 -19.93 -5.25 -1.11
C VAL A 2 -19.14 -5.78 0.08
N HIS A 3 -18.64 -7.02 0.00
CA HIS A 3 -17.80 -7.62 1.03
C HIS A 3 -16.35 -7.72 0.56
N ILE A 4 -15.43 -7.16 1.35
CA ILE A 4 -13.98 -7.27 1.11
C ILE A 4 -13.33 -7.82 2.38
N LEU A 5 -12.62 -8.95 2.28
CA LEU A 5 -11.91 -9.60 3.39
C LEU A 5 -12.80 -9.86 4.64
N GLY A 6 -14.08 -10.18 4.42
CA GLY A 6 -15.04 -10.44 5.49
C GLY A 6 -15.67 -9.18 6.11
N ILE A 7 -15.34 -7.99 5.63
CA ILE A 7 -15.90 -6.71 6.09
C ILE A 7 -16.93 -6.22 5.08
N SER A 8 -18.07 -5.76 5.60
CA SER A 8 -19.11 -5.12 4.79
C SER A 8 -18.74 -3.66 4.52
N LEU A 9 -18.73 -3.29 3.24
CA LEU A 9 -18.61 -1.90 2.79
C LEU A 9 -19.99 -1.36 2.42
N PRO A 10 -20.38 -0.18 2.95
CA PRO A 10 -21.66 0.43 2.63
C PRO A 10 -21.66 1.01 1.20
N ASP A 11 -22.68 0.64 0.42
CA ASP A 11 -22.82 0.99 -1.00
C ASP A 11 -22.95 2.49 -1.29
N SER A 12 -23.58 3.24 -0.38
CA SER A 12 -23.86 4.66 -0.54
C SER A 12 -22.63 5.55 -0.36
N GLN A 13 -21.61 5.04 0.33
CA GLN A 13 -20.40 5.76 0.68
C GLN A 13 -19.41 5.80 -0.50
N LEU A 14 -18.56 6.83 -0.52
CA LEU A 14 -17.44 6.90 -1.45
C LEU A 14 -16.41 5.81 -1.15
N ALA A 15 -15.85 5.20 -2.19
CA ALA A 15 -14.87 4.12 -2.07
C ALA A 15 -13.71 4.48 -1.15
N ARG A 16 -13.17 5.71 -1.27
CA ARG A 16 -12.07 6.21 -0.43
C ARG A 16 -12.39 6.25 1.07
N PHE A 17 -13.64 6.44 1.45
CA PHE A 17 -14.02 6.43 2.86
C PHE A 17 -14.44 5.03 3.30
N ALA A 18 -15.11 4.27 2.44
CA ALA A 18 -15.51 2.90 2.73
C ALA A 18 -14.30 2.02 3.05
N LEU A 19 -13.19 2.14 2.31
CA LEU A 19 -11.96 1.37 2.57
C LEU A 19 -11.34 1.65 3.96
N THR A 20 -11.66 2.78 4.60
CA THR A 20 -11.17 3.08 5.97
C THR A 20 -11.89 2.30 7.06
N SER A 21 -12.97 1.58 6.73
CA SER A 21 -13.59 0.63 7.66
C SER A 21 -12.67 -0.55 7.97
N ILE A 22 -11.72 -0.85 7.07
CA ILE A 22 -10.71 -1.89 7.24
C ILE A 22 -9.62 -1.38 8.18
N TYR A 23 -9.42 -2.09 9.29
CA TYR A 23 -8.40 -1.81 10.28
C TYR A 23 -7.00 -1.84 9.66
N GLY A 24 -6.25 -0.76 9.88
CA GLY A 24 -4.94 -0.54 9.28
C GLY A 24 -4.96 0.34 8.04
N ILE A 25 -6.13 0.62 7.45
CA ILE A 25 -6.28 1.54 6.32
C ILE A 25 -6.79 2.90 6.81
N GLY A 26 -5.97 3.93 6.66
CA GLY A 26 -6.36 5.33 6.90
C GLY A 26 -6.75 6.07 5.61
N HIS A 27 -7.03 7.36 5.74
CA HIS A 27 -7.41 8.22 4.60
C HIS A 27 -6.34 8.29 3.50
N HIS A 28 -5.07 8.48 3.88
CA HIS A 28 -3.96 8.59 2.92
C HIS A 28 -3.68 7.28 2.18
N THR A 29 -3.74 6.15 2.90
CA THR A 29 -3.52 4.82 2.30
C THR A 29 -4.69 4.46 1.39
N SER A 30 -5.92 4.75 1.80
CA SER A 30 -7.12 4.56 0.99
C SER A 30 -7.07 5.36 -0.31
N HIS A 31 -6.71 6.66 -0.24
CA HIS A 31 -6.55 7.50 -1.44
C HIS A 31 -5.50 6.92 -2.41
N ARG A 32 -4.38 6.47 -1.87
CA ARG A 32 -3.32 5.83 -2.67
C ARG A 32 -3.78 4.50 -3.29
N LEU A 33 -4.57 3.71 -2.57
CA LEU A 33 -5.18 2.48 -3.11
C LEU A 33 -6.15 2.81 -4.26
N CYS A 34 -7.03 3.79 -4.09
CA CYS A 34 -7.93 4.25 -5.15
C CYS A 34 -7.14 4.71 -6.38
N ALA A 35 -6.08 5.50 -6.20
CA ALA A 35 -5.22 5.93 -7.28
C ALA A 35 -4.54 4.75 -8.01
N ARG A 36 -4.06 3.75 -7.26
CA ARG A 36 -3.42 2.55 -7.83
C ARG A 36 -4.37 1.72 -8.69
N PHE A 37 -5.63 1.56 -8.26
CA PHE A 37 -6.66 0.83 -9.00
C PHE A 37 -7.45 1.70 -9.99
N GLN A 38 -6.99 2.93 -10.25
CA GLN A 38 -7.64 3.87 -11.18
C GLN A 38 -9.11 4.12 -10.83
N ILE A 39 -9.44 4.14 -9.53
CA ILE A 39 -10.76 4.45 -9.02
C ILE A 39 -10.84 5.94 -8.76
N HIS A 40 -11.87 6.58 -9.30
CA HIS A 40 -12.09 8.00 -9.10
C HIS A 40 -12.50 8.34 -7.65
N ASP A 41 -12.04 9.48 -7.13
CA ASP A 41 -12.26 9.90 -5.73
C ASP A 41 -13.73 10.11 -5.34
N ARG A 42 -14.60 10.38 -6.32
CA ARG A 42 -16.06 10.50 -6.15
C ARG A 42 -16.84 9.21 -6.46
N CYS A 43 -16.16 8.13 -6.83
CA CYS A 43 -16.81 6.85 -7.10
C CYS A 43 -17.40 6.28 -5.80
N LYS A 44 -18.66 5.83 -5.84
CA LYS A 44 -19.31 5.15 -4.71
C LYS A 44 -19.03 3.66 -4.77
N VAL A 45 -19.12 2.99 -3.62
CA VAL A 45 -18.88 1.53 -3.51
C VAL A 45 -19.79 0.74 -4.46
N LYS A 46 -21.05 1.18 -4.62
CA LYS A 46 -22.01 0.56 -5.55
C LYS A 46 -21.59 0.62 -7.03
N ASP A 47 -20.76 1.59 -7.41
CA ASP A 47 -20.37 1.83 -8.80
C ASP A 47 -19.04 1.14 -9.14
N LEU A 48 -18.41 0.41 -8.18
CA LEU A 48 -17.19 -0.37 -8.45
C LEU A 48 -17.51 -1.58 -9.31
N THR A 49 -16.61 -1.85 -10.26
CA THR A 49 -16.71 -3.06 -11.07
C THR A 49 -16.31 -4.30 -10.25
N PRO A 50 -16.88 -5.48 -10.54
CA PRO A 50 -16.47 -6.73 -9.89
C PRO A 50 -14.96 -7.01 -10.03
N PHE A 51 -14.38 -6.60 -11.16
CA PHE A 51 -12.94 -6.68 -11.40
C PHE A 51 -12.14 -5.81 -10.42
N GLN A 52 -12.55 -4.55 -10.21
CA GLN A 52 -11.92 -3.66 -9.25
C GLN A 52 -12.03 -4.19 -7.82
N ILE A 53 -13.18 -4.75 -7.44
CA ILE A 53 -13.39 -5.35 -6.12
C ILE A 53 -12.44 -6.53 -5.92
N THR A 54 -12.34 -7.40 -6.91
CA THR A 54 -11.44 -8.57 -6.89
C THR A 54 -9.97 -8.14 -6.83
N ALA A 55 -9.60 -7.10 -7.58
CA ALA A 55 -8.24 -6.55 -7.60
C ALA A 55 -7.85 -5.92 -6.25
N ILE A 56 -8.78 -5.20 -5.60
CA ILE A 56 -8.56 -4.67 -4.25
C ILE A 56 -8.40 -5.83 -3.25
N ALA A 57 -9.28 -6.83 -3.31
CA ALA A 57 -9.24 -7.96 -2.38
C ALA A 57 -7.95 -8.79 -2.52
N SER A 58 -7.53 -9.09 -3.75
CA SER A 58 -6.28 -9.82 -4.01
C SER A 58 -5.04 -9.05 -3.55
N PHE A 59 -5.05 -7.73 -3.77
CA PHE A 59 -3.97 -6.85 -3.31
C PHE A 59 -3.90 -6.77 -1.79
N LEU A 60 -5.03 -6.56 -1.11
CA LEU A 60 -5.07 -6.48 0.34
C LEU A 60 -4.69 -7.81 1.01
N SER A 61 -4.99 -8.94 0.36
CA SER A 61 -4.54 -10.27 0.82
C SER A 61 -3.02 -10.45 0.69
N SER A 62 -2.40 -9.89 -0.35
CA SER A 62 -0.99 -10.13 -0.68
C SER A 62 -0.32 -8.92 -1.36
N PRO A 63 -0.03 -7.83 -0.62
CA PRO A 63 0.40 -6.57 -1.23
C PRO A 63 1.79 -6.67 -1.89
N LYS A 64 2.67 -7.53 -1.38
CA LYS A 64 4.03 -7.73 -1.91
C LYS A 64 4.06 -8.43 -3.27
N THR A 65 3.05 -9.23 -3.57
CA THR A 65 2.99 -10.03 -4.80
C THR A 65 2.48 -9.21 -5.98
N ALA A 66 1.82 -8.09 -5.71
CA ALA A 66 1.23 -7.26 -6.75
C ALA A 66 2.33 -6.59 -7.60
N PRO A 67 2.18 -6.59 -8.94
CA PRO A 67 3.16 -5.98 -9.81
C PRO A 67 3.32 -4.49 -9.46
N PRO A 68 4.56 -3.96 -9.47
CA PRO A 68 4.78 -2.55 -9.23
C PRO A 68 4.07 -1.71 -10.30
N VAL A 69 3.56 -0.55 -9.90
CA VAL A 69 2.96 0.40 -10.85
C VAL A 69 4.03 0.79 -11.87
N PRO A 70 3.75 0.70 -13.19
CA PRO A 70 4.73 1.08 -14.20
C PRO A 70 5.09 2.55 -14.02
N HIS A 71 6.35 2.82 -13.67
CA HIS A 71 6.89 4.17 -13.67
C HIS A 71 7.40 4.46 -15.09
N TYR A 72 6.66 5.28 -15.83
CA TYR A 72 7.18 5.86 -17.06
C TYR A 72 8.10 7.02 -16.68
N PRO A 73 9.31 7.11 -17.26
CA PRO A 73 10.14 8.27 -17.04
C PRO A 73 9.38 9.53 -17.48
N LEU A 74 9.50 10.60 -16.70
CA LEU A 74 9.03 11.91 -17.12
C LEU A 74 9.69 12.27 -18.45
N ALA A 75 8.94 12.92 -19.34
CA ALA A 75 9.48 13.46 -20.56
C ALA A 75 10.65 14.40 -20.24
N THR A 76 11.77 14.25 -20.95
CA THR A 76 12.91 15.18 -20.85
C THR A 76 12.47 16.57 -21.34
N PRO A 77 13.11 17.66 -20.90
CA PRO A 77 12.80 19.01 -21.40
C PRO A 77 12.88 19.13 -22.92
N ASP A 78 13.77 18.36 -23.56
CA ASP A 78 13.93 18.30 -25.02
C ASP A 78 12.92 17.35 -25.71
N PHE A 79 11.89 16.89 -25.01
CA PHE A 79 10.90 15.98 -25.57
C PHE A 79 9.99 16.71 -26.55
N THR A 80 10.24 16.50 -27.84
CA THR A 80 9.32 16.89 -28.90
C THR A 80 8.29 15.79 -29.13
N PRO A 81 6.97 16.07 -29.01
CA PRO A 81 5.95 15.08 -29.28
C PRO A 81 6.00 14.64 -30.75
N ARG A 82 5.66 13.38 -31.01
CA ARG A 82 5.66 12.82 -32.36
C ARG A 82 4.63 13.55 -33.25
N PRO A 83 4.94 13.88 -34.52
CA PRO A 83 3.97 14.51 -35.42
C PRO A 83 2.79 13.60 -35.74
N ALA A 84 1.59 14.16 -35.81
CA ALA A 84 0.32 13.42 -35.89
C ALA A 84 0.04 12.67 -37.21
N LYS A 85 0.88 12.85 -38.26
CA LYS A 85 0.59 12.37 -39.63
C LYS A 85 1.50 11.24 -40.14
N MET A 86 2.23 10.53 -39.27
CA MET A 86 3.10 9.43 -39.71
C MET A 86 2.31 8.15 -40.03
N SER A 87 2.79 7.37 -41.01
CA SER A 87 2.16 6.10 -41.37
C SER A 87 2.40 5.04 -40.28
N SER A 88 1.43 4.16 -40.02
CA SER A 88 1.51 3.14 -38.96
C SER A 88 2.75 2.22 -39.09
N HIS A 89 3.18 1.96 -40.33
CA HIS A 89 4.37 1.19 -40.64
C HIS A 89 5.67 1.91 -40.23
N GLU A 90 5.77 3.22 -40.50
CA GLU A 90 6.88 4.05 -40.04
C GLU A 90 6.93 4.10 -38.50
N LEU A 91 5.76 4.22 -37.85
CA LEU A 91 5.67 4.18 -36.39
C LEU A 91 6.24 2.86 -35.81
N GLN A 92 5.87 1.73 -36.41
CA GLN A 92 6.31 0.41 -35.99
C GLN A 92 7.81 0.20 -36.21
N ALA A 93 8.34 0.66 -37.35
CA ALA A 93 9.77 0.58 -37.67
C ALA A 93 10.60 1.42 -36.69
N GLU A 94 10.15 2.63 -36.38
CA GLU A 94 10.83 3.53 -35.45
C GLU A 94 10.76 3.02 -34.00
N PHE A 95 9.63 2.43 -33.59
CA PHE A 95 9.51 1.76 -32.29
C PHE A 95 10.47 0.57 -32.17
N ASN A 96 10.56 -0.25 -33.21
CA ASN A 96 11.47 -1.40 -33.25
C ASN A 96 12.94 -0.93 -33.21
N ALA A 97 13.28 0.15 -33.92
CA ALA A 97 14.62 0.75 -33.90
C ALA A 97 14.96 1.38 -32.53
N ALA A 98 14.01 2.08 -31.90
CA ALA A 98 14.16 2.63 -30.55
C ALA A 98 14.36 1.53 -29.50
N GLN A 99 13.63 0.41 -29.61
CA GLN A 99 13.86 -0.76 -28.76
C GLN A 99 15.25 -1.38 -28.99
N ALA A 100 15.70 -1.49 -30.24
CA ALA A 100 17.02 -2.03 -30.57
C ALA A 100 18.14 -1.16 -29.96
N THR A 101 18.05 0.16 -30.11
CA THR A 101 19.02 1.11 -29.52
C THR A 101 19.00 1.11 -27.99
N GLN A 102 17.82 1.02 -27.37
CA GLN A 102 17.71 0.85 -25.91
C GLN A 102 18.35 -0.46 -25.43
N ARG A 103 18.14 -1.57 -26.16
CA ARG A 103 18.76 -2.88 -25.86
C ARG A 103 20.28 -2.79 -25.99
N GLN A 104 20.79 -2.17 -27.05
CA GLN A 104 22.22 -1.94 -27.28
C GLN A 104 22.83 -1.08 -26.16
N ARG A 105 22.25 0.09 -25.86
CA ARG A 105 22.71 0.95 -24.74
C ARG A 105 22.70 0.23 -23.40
N LYS A 106 21.67 -0.59 -23.14
CA LYS A 106 21.61 -1.41 -21.92
C LYS A 106 22.75 -2.44 -21.89
N GLN A 107 23.03 -3.08 -23.01
CA GLN A 107 24.09 -4.09 -23.16
C GLN A 107 25.48 -3.46 -23.02
N GLU A 108 25.73 -2.31 -23.65
CA GLU A 108 26.94 -1.51 -23.50
C GLU A 108 27.14 -1.01 -22.07
N LYS A 109 26.08 -0.50 -21.44
CA LYS A 109 26.13 -0.06 -20.04
C LYS A 109 26.43 -1.20 -19.08
N LEU A 110 25.92 -2.41 -19.35
CA LEU A 110 26.23 -3.62 -18.59
C LEU A 110 27.69 -4.05 -18.76
N LEU A 111 28.21 -4.02 -19.99
CA LEU A 111 29.62 -4.30 -20.30
C LEU A 111 30.56 -3.29 -19.64
N ALA A 112 30.25 -1.99 -19.73
CA ALA A 112 31.05 -0.92 -19.15
C ALA A 112 31.09 -0.95 -17.61
N LEU A 113 30.06 -1.51 -16.95
CA LEU A 113 30.00 -1.62 -15.50
C LEU A 113 30.76 -2.84 -14.95
N GLY A 114 31.28 -3.73 -15.81
CA GLY A 114 32.01 -4.94 -15.40
C GLY A 114 31.20 -5.91 -14.52
N LYS A 115 29.88 -5.76 -14.46
CA LYS A 115 28.99 -6.65 -13.70
C LYS A 115 28.37 -7.67 -14.65
N ALA A 116 28.56 -8.95 -14.36
CA ALA A 116 27.70 -10.01 -14.89
C ALA A 116 26.22 -9.63 -14.66
N LEU A 117 25.33 -10.06 -15.56
CA LEU A 117 23.88 -9.90 -15.42
C LEU A 117 23.52 -10.15 -13.95
N PRO A 118 22.97 -9.18 -13.20
CA PRO A 118 22.57 -9.49 -11.85
C PRO A 118 21.50 -10.58 -11.97
N ASP A 119 21.78 -11.77 -11.43
CA ASP A 119 20.75 -12.74 -11.11
C ASP A 119 19.59 -11.95 -10.52
N ALA A 120 18.38 -12.22 -11.01
CA ALA A 120 17.16 -11.41 -10.91
C ALA A 120 16.66 -11.14 -9.48
N LYS A 121 17.48 -10.51 -8.64
CA LYS A 121 17.26 -10.10 -7.25
C LYS A 121 17.99 -8.80 -6.93
N ALA A 122 18.20 -7.94 -7.92
CA ALA A 122 18.30 -6.51 -7.63
C ALA A 122 16.88 -6.04 -7.30
N GLU A 123 16.44 -6.34 -6.07
CA GLU A 123 15.26 -5.74 -5.46
C GLU A 123 15.51 -4.23 -5.44
N SER A 124 15.14 -3.55 -6.52
CA SER A 124 14.93 -2.12 -6.50
C SER A 124 14.02 -1.91 -5.32
N LYS A 125 14.52 -1.26 -4.26
CA LYS A 125 13.78 -0.96 -3.04
C LYS A 125 12.53 -0.20 -3.48
N THR A 126 11.45 -0.91 -3.79
CA THR A 126 10.25 -0.33 -4.36
C THR A 126 9.73 0.56 -3.26
N ARG A 127 9.87 1.87 -3.45
CA ARG A 127 9.49 2.90 -2.48
C ARG A 127 7.98 2.95 -2.25
N ASP A 128 7.21 1.98 -2.77
CA ASP A 128 5.77 1.94 -2.61
C ASP A 128 5.45 1.59 -1.15
N PRO A 129 4.92 2.55 -0.36
CA PRO A 129 4.56 2.31 1.03
C PRO A 129 3.43 1.29 1.19
N LEU A 130 2.71 0.94 0.11
CA LEU A 130 1.64 -0.06 0.15
C LEU A 130 2.16 -1.51 0.25
N ASN A 131 3.42 -1.78 -0.11
CA ASN A 131 3.94 -3.16 -0.12
C ASN A 131 4.07 -3.79 1.27
N ASN A 132 4.25 -2.98 2.31
CA ASN A 132 4.42 -3.44 3.70
C ASN A 132 3.14 -3.23 4.53
N LEU A 133 2.00 -3.01 3.87
CA LEU A 133 0.73 -2.80 4.56
C LEU A 133 0.31 -4.08 5.29
N LYS A 134 0.13 -3.98 6.60
CA LYS A 134 -0.50 -5.02 7.44
C LYS A 134 -1.90 -4.57 7.79
N ILE A 135 -2.88 -5.46 7.66
CA ILE A 135 -4.29 -5.14 7.86
C ILE A 135 -4.96 -6.13 8.83
N GLU A 136 -6.08 -5.71 9.40
CA GLU A 136 -6.99 -6.53 10.19
C GLU A 136 -6.32 -7.49 11.19
N SER A 137 -6.45 -8.80 10.96
CA SER A 137 -6.03 -9.84 11.89
C SER A 137 -4.52 -9.84 12.11
N GLU A 138 -3.72 -9.59 11.06
CA GLU A 138 -2.27 -9.53 11.14
C GLU A 138 -1.82 -8.35 12.00
N LEU A 139 -2.32 -7.14 11.70
CA LEU A 139 -1.95 -5.94 12.45
C LEU A 139 -2.42 -6.02 13.92
N ARG A 140 -3.63 -6.54 14.16
CA ARG A 140 -4.16 -6.76 15.52
C ARG A 140 -3.36 -7.81 16.28
N ARG A 141 -2.87 -8.85 15.60
CA ARG A 141 -2.05 -9.90 16.21
C ARG A 141 -0.69 -9.33 16.62
N GLU A 142 -0.01 -8.63 15.71
CA GLU A 142 1.29 -8.00 16.00
C GLU A 142 1.21 -7.04 17.19
N VAL A 143 0.19 -6.18 17.25
CA VAL A 143 0.00 -5.28 18.40
C VAL A 143 -0.21 -6.05 19.70
N ARG A 144 -1.00 -7.14 19.68
CA ARG A 144 -1.21 -7.98 20.87
C ARG A 144 0.07 -8.69 21.30
N GLU A 145 0.84 -9.24 20.36
CA GLU A 145 2.12 -9.90 20.63
C GLU A 145 3.12 -8.92 21.23
N ASN A 146 3.22 -7.71 20.67
CA ASN A 146 4.08 -6.65 21.21
C ASN A 146 3.70 -6.26 22.65
N ILE A 147 2.40 -6.12 22.95
CA ILE A 147 1.94 -5.81 24.31
C ILE A 147 2.18 -6.99 25.25
N ALA A 148 1.92 -8.22 24.80
CA ALA A 148 2.16 -9.43 25.58
C ALA A 148 3.64 -9.56 25.93
N HIS A 149 4.53 -9.33 24.98
CA HIS A 149 5.97 -9.35 25.17
C HIS A 149 6.42 -8.30 26.21
N GLN A 150 5.94 -7.05 26.10
CA GLN A 150 6.24 -6.01 27.09
C GLN A 150 5.76 -6.37 28.51
N ARG A 151 4.60 -7.04 28.62
CA ARG A 151 4.07 -7.55 29.89
C ARG A 151 4.93 -8.69 30.44
N MET A 152 5.37 -9.63 29.60
CA MET A 152 6.23 -10.75 30.00
C MET A 152 7.59 -10.29 30.51
N ILE A 153 8.21 -9.32 29.84
CA ILE A 153 9.48 -8.71 30.30
C ILE A 153 9.31 -8.01 31.66
N GLY A 154 8.10 -7.54 31.97
CA GLY A 154 7.85 -6.77 33.19
C GLY A 154 8.30 -5.32 33.10
N SER A 155 8.47 -4.78 31.88
CA SER A 155 8.86 -3.38 31.66
C SER A 155 7.83 -2.40 32.25
N TYR A 156 8.23 -1.13 32.47
CA TYR A 156 7.29 -0.10 32.92
C TYR A 156 6.06 -0.02 32.01
N VAL A 157 6.29 -0.04 30.69
CA VAL A 157 5.24 -0.04 29.66
C VAL A 157 4.32 -1.26 29.82
N GLY A 158 4.89 -2.44 30.00
CA GLY A 158 4.14 -3.68 30.23
C GLY A 158 3.25 -3.61 31.47
N ARG A 159 3.78 -3.12 32.60
CA ARG A 159 3.00 -2.94 33.83
C ARG A 159 1.85 -1.94 33.65
N ARG A 160 2.07 -0.84 32.93
CA ARG A 160 1.01 0.15 32.63
C ARG A 160 -0.08 -0.45 31.74
N HIS A 161 0.29 -1.21 30.70
CA HIS A 161 -0.67 -1.96 29.88
C HIS A 161 -1.45 -3.00 30.68
N ALA A 162 -0.81 -3.74 31.59
CA ALA A 162 -1.49 -4.71 32.45
C ALA A 162 -2.52 -4.04 33.37
N MET A 163 -2.26 -2.81 33.82
CA MET A 163 -3.17 -2.02 34.65
C MET A 163 -4.19 -1.20 33.84
N ASN A 164 -4.19 -1.30 32.49
CA ASN A 164 -4.98 -0.48 31.57
C ASN A 164 -4.78 1.05 31.77
N LEU A 165 -3.58 1.46 32.19
CA LEU A 165 -3.22 2.85 32.40
C LEU A 165 -2.50 3.44 31.17
N PRO A 166 -2.57 4.76 30.95
CA PRO A 166 -1.81 5.41 29.89
C PRO A 166 -0.30 5.20 30.07
N VAL A 167 0.40 4.96 28.97
CA VAL A 167 1.84 4.59 28.99
C VAL A 167 2.75 5.82 28.91
N ARG A 168 2.37 6.84 28.14
CA ARG A 168 3.23 7.98 27.77
C ARG A 168 3.29 9.10 28.82
N GLY A 169 3.27 8.75 30.12
CA GLY A 169 3.40 9.73 31.21
C GLY A 169 2.20 10.67 31.43
N GLN A 170 1.03 10.35 30.87
CA GLN A 170 -0.18 11.14 31.12
C GLN A 170 -0.62 11.04 32.60
N ASN A 171 -1.20 12.13 33.12
CA ASN A 171 -1.66 12.19 34.51
C ASN A 171 -2.79 11.17 34.78
N THR A 172 -2.56 10.29 35.77
CA THR A 172 -3.49 9.24 36.20
C THR A 172 -4.21 9.55 37.51
N GLN A 173 -3.96 10.68 38.15
CA GLN A 173 -4.62 11.04 39.42
C GLN A 173 -6.12 11.29 39.21
N SER A 174 -6.49 12.10 38.21
CA SER A 174 -7.89 12.43 37.89
C SER A 174 -8.50 11.49 36.85
N ASN A 175 -7.74 11.13 35.80
CA ASN A 175 -8.28 10.49 34.60
C ASN A 175 -8.16 8.95 34.56
N ALA A 176 -7.62 8.31 35.62
CA ALA A 176 -7.38 6.86 35.60
C ALA A 176 -8.64 6.01 35.44
N LYS A 177 -9.80 6.43 35.99
CA LYS A 177 -11.05 5.66 35.90
C LYS A 177 -11.48 5.51 34.43
N THR A 178 -11.51 6.62 33.69
CA THR A 178 -11.84 6.63 32.26
C THR A 178 -10.81 5.84 31.44
N ALA A 179 -9.53 6.02 31.72
CA ALA A 179 -8.47 5.28 31.05
C ALA A 179 -8.61 3.76 31.23
N LYS A 180 -8.84 3.28 32.46
CA LYS A 180 -9.05 1.84 32.75
C LYS A 180 -10.25 1.26 32.01
N LYS A 181 -11.34 2.03 31.87
CA LYS A 181 -12.53 1.62 31.11
C LYS A 181 -12.27 1.49 29.61
N LEU A 182 -11.53 2.44 29.04
CA LEU A 182 -11.35 2.58 27.59
C LEU A 182 -10.13 1.81 27.04
N ASN A 183 -9.06 1.67 27.81
CA ASN A 183 -7.78 1.08 27.37
C ASN A 183 -7.75 -0.44 27.55
N ARG A 184 -8.81 -1.13 27.13
CA ARG A 184 -8.87 -2.59 27.13
C ARG A 184 -8.32 -3.11 25.80
N LEU A 185 -7.59 -4.22 25.85
CA LEU A 185 -7.00 -4.87 24.66
C LEU A 185 -8.06 -5.22 23.60
N ASN A 186 -9.22 -5.68 24.04
CA ASN A 186 -10.37 -5.95 23.18
C ASN A 186 -11.45 -4.88 23.43
N ARG A 187 -11.25 -3.68 22.88
CA ARG A 187 -12.24 -2.58 22.98
C ARG A 187 -13.42 -2.78 22.03
N TYR A 188 -13.16 -3.34 20.86
CA TYR A 188 -14.14 -3.68 19.83
C TYR A 188 -14.07 -5.18 19.62
N GLY A 189 -14.82 -5.90 20.44
CA GLY A 189 -15.20 -7.30 20.29
C GLY A 189 -16.71 -7.37 20.44
#